data_AF-A0AAJ4A9H8-F1
#
_entry.id   AF-A0AAJ4A9H8-F1
#
_cell.length_a   1.000
_cell.length_b   1.000
_cell.length_c   1.000
_cell.angle_alpha   90.00
_cell.angle_beta   90.00
_cell.angle_gamma   90.00
#
_symmetry.space_group_name_H-M   'P 1'
#
loop_
_entity.id
_entity.type
_entity.pdbx_description
1 polymer ?
#
loop_
_entity_poly.entity_id
_entity_poly.type
_entity_poly.pdbx_seq_one_letter_code
_entity_poly.pdbx_strand_id
1 'polypeptide(L)'
;MAEKQSQTIEVYRAAADALYAVSGMLLFSFAKHDCDTKNIIIRNFVARSAMTLKSVFSLWDNGDTQNAWVIHRALVDRMFHLHSLGVNDDFQAFDDWSFFEQFKSQNRVKSDAIFKDQAVGWVYEISEEKKARIKALEKNKPKWRRPRAEDVAKDMGMEFLYKYGYDYASSHVHPMANDGEQDFYTITKLQPSPRFPSQITVISNTILTSTLILQDSLNHSSFSWRRVLWDFIDNVRAMLDNGDVRYQVSFEKLAILFKEHDLCEPNNA
;
A
#
# COMPACT_ATOMS: atom_id res chain seq x y z
N MET A 1 32.61 3.30 8.15
CA MET A 1 31.15 3.41 8.40
C MET A 1 30.73 2.08 8.98
N ALA A 2 30.24 2.04 10.23
CA ALA A 2 29.76 0.80 10.82
C ALA A 2 28.64 0.24 9.95
N GLU A 3 28.71 -1.04 9.56
CA GLU A 3 27.59 -1.74 8.94
C GLU A 3 26.39 -1.62 9.89
N LYS A 4 25.39 -0.84 9.51
CA LYS A 4 24.10 -0.83 10.22
C LYS A 4 23.51 -2.21 10.02
N GLN A 5 23.64 -3.06 11.03
CA GLN A 5 23.10 -4.41 11.00
C GLN A 5 21.58 -4.32 10.94
N SER A 6 20.96 -4.96 9.96
CA SER A 6 19.50 -5.06 9.89
C SER A 6 18.96 -5.69 11.17
N GLN A 7 17.78 -5.26 11.61
CA GLN A 7 17.09 -5.90 12.73
C GLN A 7 16.69 -7.34 12.38
N THR A 8 16.40 -8.14 13.40
CA THR A 8 15.91 -9.51 13.18
C THR A 8 14.48 -9.52 12.64
N ILE A 9 14.08 -10.63 12.02
CA ILE A 9 12.72 -10.77 11.48
C ILE A 9 11.65 -10.68 12.57
N GLU A 10 11.95 -11.10 13.80
CA GLU A 10 11.05 -11.03 14.96
C GLU A 10 10.78 -9.58 15.36
N VAL A 11 11.82 -8.73 15.37
CA VAL A 11 11.69 -7.30 15.68
C VAL A 11 10.83 -6.61 14.61
N TYR A 12 11.09 -6.89 13.33
CA TYR A 12 10.27 -6.34 12.24
C TYR A 12 8.82 -6.83 12.30
N ARG A 13 8.59 -8.09 12.64
CA ARG A 13 7.25 -8.67 12.75
C ARG A 13 6.44 -7.98 13.86
N ALA A 14 7.02 -7.80 15.03
CA ALA A 14 6.36 -7.11 16.14
C ALA A 14 5.95 -5.67 15.75
N ALA A 15 6.80 -4.95 15.02
CA ALA A 15 6.48 -3.63 14.52
C ALA A 15 5.40 -3.65 13.43
N ALA A 16 5.46 -4.61 12.50
CA ALA A 16 4.45 -4.78 11.45
C ALA A 16 3.07 -5.12 12.02
N ASP A 17 3.01 -5.97 13.05
CA ASP A 17 1.77 -6.31 13.75
C ASP A 17 1.17 -5.07 14.46
N ALA A 18 2.01 -4.27 15.13
CA ALA A 18 1.57 -3.00 15.70
C ALA A 18 1.05 -2.03 14.62
N LEU A 19 1.75 -1.93 13.48
CA LEU A 19 1.35 -1.07 12.36
C LEU A 19 0.01 -1.52 11.74
N TYR A 20 -0.21 -2.83 11.62
CA TYR A 20 -1.47 -3.41 11.18
C TYR A 20 -2.61 -3.10 12.15
N ALA A 21 -2.38 -3.27 13.47
CA ALA A 21 -3.36 -2.97 14.50
C ALA A 21 -3.75 -1.49 14.49
N VAL A 22 -2.76 -0.58 14.42
CA VAL A 22 -3.02 0.87 14.32
C VAL A 22 -3.77 1.20 13.04
N SER A 23 -3.41 0.61 11.90
CA SER A 23 -4.18 0.78 10.65
C SER A 23 -5.65 0.41 10.86
N GLY A 24 -5.94 -0.68 11.59
CA GLY A 24 -7.29 -1.05 11.99
C GLY A 24 -7.99 0.02 12.83
N MET A 25 -7.32 0.59 13.84
CA MET A 25 -7.85 1.68 14.67
C MET A 25 -8.19 2.93 13.84
N LEU A 26 -7.36 3.31 12.87
CA LEU A 26 -7.65 4.40 11.95
C LEU A 26 -8.89 4.10 11.10
N LEU A 27 -8.99 2.90 10.54
CA LEU A 27 -10.12 2.49 9.71
C LEU A 27 -11.44 2.51 10.50
N PHE A 28 -11.43 2.06 11.75
CA PHE A 28 -12.58 2.19 12.64
C PHE A 28 -12.92 3.66 12.92
N SER A 29 -11.91 4.51 13.08
CA SER A 29 -12.13 5.95 13.27
C SER A 29 -12.77 6.60 12.04
N PHE A 30 -12.31 6.28 10.83
CA PHE A 30 -12.99 6.69 9.58
C PHE A 30 -14.43 6.17 9.52
N ALA A 31 -14.69 4.93 9.95
CA ALA A 31 -16.02 4.33 9.89
C ALA A 31 -17.03 4.93 10.88
N LYS A 32 -16.57 5.64 11.93
CA LYS A 32 -17.44 6.34 12.89
C LYS A 32 -18.05 7.63 12.32
N HIS A 33 -17.56 8.11 11.18
CA HIS A 33 -17.95 9.38 10.60
C HIS A 33 -18.37 9.22 9.14
N ASP A 34 -19.19 10.14 8.65
CA ASP A 34 -19.48 10.23 7.22
C ASP A 34 -18.21 10.60 6.46
N CYS A 35 -17.92 9.86 5.40
CA CYS A 35 -16.75 10.07 4.56
C CYS A 35 -17.18 10.53 3.18
N ASP A 36 -16.62 11.65 2.72
CA ASP A 36 -16.67 12.06 1.32
C ASP A 36 -15.79 11.15 0.43
N THR A 37 -15.83 11.38 -0.89
CA THR A 37 -15.03 10.63 -1.88
C THR A 37 -13.55 10.56 -1.49
N LYS A 38 -12.97 11.69 -1.06
CA LYS A 38 -11.57 11.79 -0.65
C LYS A 38 -11.26 10.85 0.52
N ASN A 39 -12.01 10.95 1.61
CA ASN A 39 -11.77 10.15 2.80
C ASN A 39 -12.09 8.66 2.58
N ILE A 40 -13.07 8.34 1.71
CA ILE A 40 -13.31 6.96 1.26
C ILE A 40 -12.10 6.40 0.50
N ILE A 41 -11.48 7.19 -0.39
CA ILE A 41 -10.28 6.77 -1.11
C ILE A 41 -9.13 6.58 -0.12
N ILE A 42 -8.85 7.56 0.73
CA ILE A 42 -7.75 7.49 1.71
C ILE A 42 -7.88 6.26 2.61
N ARG A 43 -9.06 6.00 3.20
CA ARG A 43 -9.25 4.81 4.04
C ARG A 43 -9.05 3.51 3.24
N ASN A 44 -9.44 3.47 1.97
CA ASN A 44 -9.22 2.29 1.13
C ASN A 44 -7.72 2.07 0.83
N PHE A 45 -6.95 3.15 0.67
CA PHE A 45 -5.50 3.10 0.57
C PHE A 45 -4.87 2.54 1.85
N VAL A 46 -5.30 2.99 3.04
CA VAL A 46 -4.86 2.43 4.33
C VAL A 46 -5.18 0.94 4.42
N ALA A 47 -6.44 0.55 4.16
CA ALA A 47 -6.89 -0.84 4.26
C ALA A 47 -6.11 -1.77 3.32
N ARG A 48 -5.93 -1.37 2.06
CA ARG A 48 -5.17 -2.17 1.10
C ARG A 48 -3.69 -2.27 1.47
N SER A 49 -3.12 -1.21 2.04
CA SER A 49 -1.72 -1.18 2.47
C SER A 49 -1.47 -2.09 3.68
N ALA A 50 -2.39 -2.10 4.65
CA ALA A 50 -2.34 -3.01 5.80
C ALA A 50 -2.41 -4.48 5.37
N MET A 51 -3.27 -4.81 4.41
CA MET A 51 -3.33 -6.16 3.84
C MET A 51 -2.07 -6.52 3.03
N THR A 52 -1.55 -5.57 2.27
CA THR A 52 -0.30 -5.76 1.51
C THR A 52 0.89 -5.99 2.44
N LEU A 53 1.01 -5.28 3.56
CA LEU A 53 2.03 -5.53 4.59
C LEU A 53 1.95 -6.98 5.10
N LYS A 54 0.75 -7.46 5.47
CA LYS A 54 0.56 -8.86 5.89
C LYS A 54 0.95 -9.86 4.80
N SER A 55 0.58 -9.60 3.55
CA SER A 55 0.93 -10.47 2.42
C SER A 55 2.44 -10.62 2.24
N VAL A 56 3.22 -9.53 2.38
CA VAL A 56 4.69 -9.59 2.29
C VAL A 56 5.27 -10.53 3.37
N PHE A 57 4.78 -10.42 4.61
CA PHE A 57 5.24 -11.30 5.70
C PHE A 57 4.81 -12.76 5.50
N SER A 58 3.60 -13.01 4.99
CA SER A 58 3.17 -14.38 4.67
C SER A 58 4.01 -15.02 3.57
N LEU A 59 4.40 -14.25 2.54
CA LEU A 59 5.28 -14.72 1.48
C LEU A 59 6.68 -14.99 1.99
N TRP A 60 7.20 -14.12 2.87
CA TRP A 60 8.46 -14.35 3.56
C TRP A 60 8.47 -15.66 4.35
N ASP A 61 7.42 -15.93 5.13
CA ASP A 61 7.30 -17.15 5.94
C ASP A 61 7.25 -18.42 5.09
N ASN A 62 6.71 -18.31 3.88
CA ASN A 62 6.68 -19.41 2.91
C ASN A 62 8.00 -19.56 2.12
N GLY A 63 8.99 -18.69 2.36
CA GLY A 63 10.26 -18.65 1.61
C GLY A 63 10.16 -17.99 0.23
N ASP A 64 8.98 -17.48 -0.14
CA ASP A 64 8.71 -16.85 -1.44
C ASP A 64 9.09 -15.36 -1.42
N THR A 65 10.38 -15.13 -1.28
CA THR A 65 10.96 -13.78 -1.18
C THR A 65 10.86 -12.98 -2.47
N GLN A 66 10.77 -13.65 -3.63
CA GLN A 66 10.62 -13.00 -4.94
C GLN A 66 9.23 -12.36 -5.07
N ASN A 67 8.16 -13.10 -4.75
CA ASN A 67 6.82 -12.51 -4.72
C ASN A 67 6.65 -11.49 -3.60
N ALA A 68 7.40 -11.60 -2.50
CA ALA A 68 7.42 -10.54 -1.48
C ALA A 68 7.85 -9.19 -2.08
N TRP A 69 8.84 -9.17 -2.98
CA TRP A 69 9.25 -7.96 -3.71
C TRP A 69 8.20 -7.46 -4.69
N VAL A 70 7.50 -8.34 -5.41
CA VAL A 70 6.38 -7.96 -6.29
C VAL A 70 5.29 -7.23 -5.51
N ILE A 71 4.92 -7.79 -4.35
CA ILE A 71 3.90 -7.20 -3.48
C ILE A 71 4.40 -5.89 -2.84
N HIS A 72 5.68 -5.81 -2.46
CA HIS A 72 6.32 -4.57 -2.00
C HIS A 72 6.26 -3.47 -3.07
N ARG A 73 6.62 -3.78 -4.33
CA ARG A 73 6.56 -2.84 -5.45
C ARG A 73 5.16 -2.25 -5.62
N ALA A 74 4.12 -3.09 -5.51
CA ALA A 74 2.74 -2.64 -5.56
C ALA A 74 2.35 -1.74 -4.37
N LEU A 75 3.00 -1.89 -3.22
CA LEU A 75 2.86 -0.97 -2.09
C LEU A 75 3.50 0.40 -2.36
N VAL A 76 4.69 0.40 -2.95
CA VAL A 76 5.40 1.64 -3.32
C VAL A 76 4.63 2.43 -4.38
N ASP A 77 4.09 1.75 -5.41
CA ASP A 77 3.20 2.38 -6.39
C ASP A 77 1.99 3.06 -5.72
N ARG A 78 1.38 2.39 -4.74
CA ARG A 78 0.27 2.92 -3.95
C ARG A 78 0.68 4.13 -3.10
N MET A 79 1.87 4.10 -2.50
CA MET A 79 2.40 5.22 -1.73
C MET A 79 2.55 6.47 -2.59
N PHE A 80 3.23 6.35 -3.74
CA PHE A 80 3.36 7.47 -4.68
C PHE A 80 2.01 7.97 -5.19
N HIS A 81 1.08 7.05 -5.46
CA HIS A 81 -0.25 7.42 -5.91
C HIS A 81 -1.01 8.23 -4.85
N LEU A 82 -1.00 7.79 -3.58
CA LEU A 82 -1.64 8.52 -2.49
C LEU A 82 -1.04 9.91 -2.32
N HIS A 83 0.29 9.98 -2.31
CA HIS A 83 1.02 11.24 -2.18
C HIS A 83 0.59 12.24 -3.26
N SER A 84 0.63 11.81 -4.53
CA SER A 84 0.26 12.67 -5.66
C SER A 84 -1.21 13.12 -5.61
N LEU A 85 -2.14 12.25 -5.21
CA LEU A 85 -3.54 12.66 -5.02
C LEU A 85 -3.68 13.71 -3.93
N GLY A 86 -2.96 13.52 -2.82
CA GLY A 86 -2.99 14.42 -1.67
C GLY A 86 -2.44 15.81 -1.97
N VAL A 87 -1.32 15.90 -2.69
CA VAL A 87 -0.70 17.18 -3.06
C VAL A 87 -1.55 17.96 -4.07
N ASN A 88 -2.24 17.26 -4.98
CA ASN A 88 -3.01 17.88 -6.06
C ASN A 88 -4.51 18.03 -5.76
N ASP A 89 -5.00 17.49 -4.64
CA ASP A 89 -6.43 17.34 -4.32
C ASP A 89 -7.26 16.67 -5.45
N ASP A 90 -6.65 15.69 -6.11
CA ASP A 90 -7.16 15.06 -7.33
C ASP A 90 -8.15 13.91 -7.07
N PHE A 91 -8.63 13.74 -5.83
CA PHE A 91 -9.39 12.57 -5.41
C PHE A 91 -10.66 12.31 -6.22
N GLN A 92 -11.44 13.35 -6.53
CA GLN A 92 -12.67 13.20 -7.32
C GLN A 92 -12.35 12.85 -8.78
N ALA A 93 -11.33 13.49 -9.36
CA ALA A 93 -10.89 13.20 -10.73
C ALA A 93 -10.35 11.76 -10.86
N PHE A 94 -9.67 11.28 -9.82
CA PHE A 94 -9.21 9.91 -9.72
C PHE A 94 -10.36 8.91 -9.53
N ASP A 95 -11.38 9.22 -8.72
CA ASP A 95 -12.56 8.36 -8.57
C ASP A 95 -13.27 8.16 -9.93
N ASP A 96 -13.52 9.25 -10.65
CA ASP A 96 -14.16 9.19 -11.97
C ASP A 96 -13.31 8.44 -13.01
N TRP A 97 -12.01 8.70 -13.06
CA TRP A 97 -11.09 8.00 -13.94
C TRP A 97 -10.99 6.51 -13.62
N SER A 98 -10.84 6.16 -12.34
CA SER A 98 -10.67 4.78 -11.89
C SER A 98 -11.93 3.97 -12.13
N PHE A 99 -13.11 4.53 -11.84
CA PHE A 99 -14.40 3.92 -12.15
C PHE A 99 -14.56 3.69 -13.66
N PHE A 100 -14.20 4.67 -14.49
CA PHE A 100 -14.28 4.55 -15.94
C PHE A 100 -13.33 3.48 -16.51
N GLU A 101 -12.07 3.43 -16.05
CA GLU A 101 -11.11 2.43 -16.51
C GLU A 101 -11.45 1.01 -16.03
N GLN A 102 -11.96 0.86 -14.80
CA GLN A 102 -12.48 -0.43 -14.32
C GLN A 102 -13.65 -0.92 -15.16
N PHE A 103 -14.60 -0.03 -15.47
CA PHE A 103 -15.71 -0.37 -16.36
C PHE A 103 -15.22 -0.80 -17.75
N LYS A 104 -14.29 -0.05 -18.36
CA LYS A 104 -13.71 -0.43 -19.66
C LYS A 104 -13.05 -1.81 -19.64
N SER A 105 -12.31 -2.12 -18.58
CA SER A 105 -11.67 -3.43 -18.42
C SER A 105 -12.71 -4.55 -18.29
N GLN A 106 -13.73 -4.36 -17.45
CA GLN A 106 -14.82 -5.32 -17.29
C GLN A 106 -15.61 -5.51 -18.58
N ASN A 107 -15.94 -4.42 -19.29
CA ASN A 107 -16.68 -4.47 -20.53
C ASN A 107 -15.89 -5.16 -21.63
N ARG A 108 -14.56 -4.97 -21.70
CA ARG A 108 -13.70 -5.68 -22.66
C ARG A 108 -13.79 -7.20 -22.47
N VAL A 109 -13.67 -7.67 -21.22
CA VAL A 109 -13.81 -9.10 -20.90
C VAL A 109 -15.21 -9.61 -21.23
N LYS A 110 -16.25 -8.84 -20.88
CA LYS A 110 -17.65 -9.20 -21.14
C LYS A 110 -18.00 -9.27 -22.62
N SER A 111 -17.43 -8.38 -23.44
CA SER A 111 -17.67 -8.33 -24.88
C SER A 111 -16.87 -9.36 -25.67
N ASP A 112 -16.00 -10.14 -25.02
CA ASP A 112 -15.20 -11.14 -25.70
C ASP A 112 -16.09 -12.32 -26.14
N ALA A 113 -16.20 -12.50 -27.46
CA ALA A 113 -17.04 -13.53 -28.05
C ALA A 113 -16.57 -14.95 -27.68
N ILE A 114 -15.27 -15.15 -27.41
CA ILE A 114 -14.70 -16.43 -27.01
C ILE A 114 -15.15 -16.80 -25.59
N PHE A 115 -15.33 -15.80 -24.72
CA PHE A 115 -15.61 -15.99 -23.30
C PHE A 115 -17.02 -15.57 -22.87
N LYS A 116 -17.95 -15.42 -23.83
CA LYS A 116 -19.30 -14.90 -23.58
C LYS A 116 -20.08 -15.72 -22.53
N ASP A 117 -19.86 -17.03 -22.49
CA ASP A 117 -20.57 -17.96 -21.61
C ASP A 117 -19.91 -18.05 -20.21
N GLN A 118 -18.68 -17.54 -20.07
CA GLN A 118 -17.92 -17.44 -18.83
C GLN A 118 -18.08 -16.05 -18.19
N ALA A 119 -18.38 -15.01 -18.97
CA ALA A 119 -18.66 -13.66 -18.51
C ALA A 119 -20.11 -13.49 -18.02
N VAL A 120 -20.59 -14.46 -17.24
CA VAL A 120 -21.95 -14.54 -16.72
C VAL A 120 -21.95 -14.38 -15.18
N GLY A 121 -22.96 -13.72 -14.63
CA GLY A 121 -23.17 -13.57 -13.18
C GLY A 121 -23.11 -12.14 -12.66
N TRP A 122 -23.39 -12.00 -11.36
CA TRP A 122 -23.60 -10.71 -10.66
C TRP A 122 -22.41 -9.74 -10.78
N VAL A 123 -21.19 -10.24 -10.98
CA VAL A 123 -19.97 -9.42 -11.17
C VAL A 123 -20.03 -8.59 -12.46
N TYR A 124 -20.80 -9.05 -13.46
CA TYR A 124 -20.99 -8.40 -14.76
C TYR A 124 -22.33 -7.65 -14.87
N GLU A 125 -23.13 -7.67 -13.81
CA GLU A 125 -24.37 -6.90 -13.69
C GLU A 125 -24.06 -5.48 -13.21
N ILE A 126 -24.55 -4.50 -13.95
CA ILE A 126 -24.32 -3.08 -13.67
C ILE A 126 -25.64 -2.48 -13.23
N SER A 127 -25.67 -1.91 -12.03
CA SER A 127 -26.84 -1.20 -11.51
C SER A 127 -27.20 0.01 -12.37
N GLU A 128 -28.45 0.45 -12.32
CA GLU A 128 -28.91 1.63 -13.08
C GLU A 128 -28.12 2.90 -12.69
N GLU A 129 -27.77 3.06 -11.42
CA GLU A 129 -26.90 4.16 -10.95
C GLU A 129 -25.53 4.15 -11.62
N LYS A 130 -24.88 2.98 -11.69
CA LYS A 130 -23.59 2.83 -12.37
C LYS A 130 -23.73 3.09 -13.87
N LYS A 131 -24.79 2.62 -14.53
CA LYS A 131 -25.07 2.91 -15.95
C LYS A 131 -25.22 4.41 -16.20
N ALA A 132 -25.97 5.11 -15.33
CA ALA A 132 -26.14 6.56 -15.43
C ALA A 132 -24.79 7.29 -15.28
N ARG A 133 -23.97 6.88 -14.30
CA ARG A 133 -22.62 7.43 -14.09
C ARG A 133 -21.72 7.19 -15.31
N ILE A 134 -21.69 5.96 -15.86
CA ILE A 134 -20.91 5.63 -17.07
C ILE A 134 -21.35 6.52 -18.24
N LYS A 135 -22.65 6.62 -18.49
CA LYS A 135 -23.19 7.45 -19.60
C LYS A 135 -22.80 8.92 -19.47
N ALA A 136 -22.71 9.44 -18.25
CA ALA A 136 -22.22 10.79 -18.00
C ALA A 136 -20.72 10.91 -18.31
N LEU A 137 -19.91 9.96 -17.85
CA LEU A 137 -18.47 9.92 -18.08
C LEU A 137 -18.09 9.65 -19.55
N GLU A 138 -18.91 8.92 -20.31
CA GLU A 138 -18.68 8.72 -21.75
C GLU A 138 -18.83 10.01 -22.54
N LYS A 139 -19.76 10.88 -22.14
CA LYS A 139 -19.92 12.23 -22.71
C LYS A 139 -18.76 13.13 -22.34
N ASN A 140 -18.30 13.06 -21.10
CA ASN A 140 -17.21 13.86 -20.54
C ASN A 140 -16.12 12.96 -19.97
N LYS A 141 -15.26 12.44 -20.85
CA LYS A 141 -14.24 11.45 -20.47
C LYS A 141 -13.27 12.03 -19.42
N PRO A 142 -12.98 11.29 -18.34
CA PRO A 142 -11.96 11.68 -17.37
C PRO A 142 -10.61 11.94 -18.06
N LYS A 143 -10.00 13.09 -17.76
CA LYS A 143 -8.69 13.49 -18.32
C LYS A 143 -7.52 13.21 -17.37
N TRP A 144 -7.82 12.82 -16.14
CA TRP A 144 -6.82 12.50 -15.14
C TRP A 144 -5.88 11.40 -15.66
N ARG A 145 -4.59 11.53 -15.34
CA ARG A 145 -3.56 10.59 -15.75
C ARG A 145 -2.80 10.12 -14.52
N ARG A 146 -2.50 8.82 -14.49
CA ARG A 146 -1.64 8.27 -13.45
C ARG A 146 -0.28 8.97 -13.48
N PRO A 147 0.20 9.51 -12.35
CA PRO A 147 1.50 10.14 -12.28
C PRO A 147 2.60 9.08 -12.49
N ARG A 148 3.74 9.48 -13.06
CA ARG A 148 4.90 8.57 -13.16
C ARG A 148 5.53 8.45 -11.78
N ALA A 149 5.78 7.21 -11.34
CA ALA A 149 6.35 6.92 -10.03
C ALA A 149 7.68 7.67 -9.78
N GLU A 150 8.53 7.76 -10.81
CA GLU A 150 9.80 8.49 -10.72
C GLU A 150 9.60 9.99 -10.46
N ASP A 151 8.61 10.62 -11.12
CA ASP A 151 8.32 12.04 -10.95
C ASP A 151 7.82 12.31 -9.53
N VAL A 152 6.90 11.48 -9.02
CA VAL A 152 6.42 11.63 -7.64
C VAL A 152 7.55 11.46 -6.63
N ALA A 153 8.43 10.48 -6.84
CA ALA A 153 9.57 10.28 -5.95
C ALA A 153 10.54 11.48 -5.94
N LYS A 154 10.71 12.17 -7.09
CA LYS A 154 11.46 13.42 -7.19
C LYS A 154 10.79 14.54 -6.41
N ASP A 155 9.48 14.70 -6.58
CA ASP A 155 8.69 15.74 -5.89
C ASP A 155 8.73 15.55 -4.37
N MET A 156 8.75 14.30 -3.90
CA MET A 156 8.92 13.97 -2.48
C MET A 156 10.35 14.22 -1.94
N GLY A 157 11.33 14.47 -2.82
CA GLY A 157 12.76 14.47 -2.45
C GLY A 157 13.27 13.09 -2.05
N MET A 158 12.60 12.02 -2.48
CA MET A 158 12.84 10.63 -2.08
C MET A 158 13.09 9.72 -3.28
N GLU A 159 13.89 10.16 -4.26
CA GLU A 159 14.24 9.37 -5.45
C GLU A 159 14.79 7.97 -5.13
N PHE A 160 15.42 7.81 -3.96
CA PHE A 160 15.91 6.52 -3.51
C PHE A 160 14.78 5.48 -3.35
N LEU A 161 13.57 5.90 -2.97
CA LEU A 161 12.40 5.01 -2.89
C LEU A 161 12.00 4.50 -4.27
N TYR A 162 12.12 5.32 -5.32
CA TYR A 162 11.92 4.87 -6.68
C TYR A 162 13.02 3.88 -7.10
N LYS A 163 14.29 4.26 -6.98
CA LYS A 163 15.41 3.42 -7.44
C LYS A 163 15.45 2.06 -6.75
N TYR A 164 15.36 2.04 -5.42
CA TYR A 164 15.55 0.82 -4.63
C TYR A 164 14.24 0.11 -4.27
N GLY A 165 13.12 0.84 -4.17
CA GLY A 165 11.82 0.27 -3.81
C GLY A 165 10.92 -0.06 -5.01
N TYR A 166 11.05 0.67 -6.12
CA TYR A 166 10.17 0.51 -7.29
C TYR A 166 10.88 -0.14 -8.47
N ASP A 167 11.99 0.46 -8.93
CA ASP A 167 12.70 0.05 -10.13
C ASP A 167 13.42 -1.28 -9.90
N TYR A 168 14.23 -1.36 -8.84
CA TYR A 168 14.82 -2.63 -8.41
C TYR A 168 13.76 -3.71 -8.18
N ALA A 169 12.68 -3.39 -7.45
CA ALA A 169 11.62 -4.35 -7.20
C ALA A 169 10.89 -4.81 -8.48
N SER A 170 10.96 -4.03 -9.58
CA SER A 170 10.36 -4.40 -10.86
C SER A 170 11.15 -5.48 -11.60
N SER A 171 12.41 -5.77 -11.25
CA SER A 171 13.13 -6.94 -11.76
C SER A 171 12.53 -8.27 -11.29
N HIS A 172 11.66 -8.23 -10.27
CA HIS A 172 10.91 -9.39 -9.77
C HIS A 172 9.51 -9.50 -10.39
N VAL A 173 9.06 -8.45 -11.10
CA VAL A 173 7.74 -8.41 -11.77
C VAL A 173 7.84 -8.86 -13.21
N HIS A 174 8.91 -8.46 -13.89
CA HIS A 174 9.16 -8.80 -15.28
C HIS A 174 10.10 -10.00 -15.36
N PRO A 175 9.81 -11.02 -16.19
CA PRO A 175 10.68 -12.18 -16.32
C PRO A 175 12.10 -11.76 -16.71
N MET A 176 13.07 -12.19 -15.91
CA MET A 176 14.50 -12.04 -16.18
C MET A 176 15.09 -13.38 -16.61
N ALA A 177 16.22 -13.37 -17.33
CA ALA A 177 16.82 -14.62 -17.84
C ALA A 177 17.24 -15.59 -16.73
N ASN A 178 17.52 -15.08 -15.53
CA ASN A 178 17.87 -15.84 -14.34
C ASN A 178 16.73 -15.89 -13.30
N ASP A 179 15.53 -15.45 -13.68
CA ASP A 179 14.35 -15.59 -12.83
C ASP A 179 14.10 -17.07 -12.55
N GLY A 180 13.90 -17.42 -11.27
CA GLY A 180 13.75 -18.81 -10.82
C GLY A 180 15.04 -19.58 -10.49
N GLU A 181 16.24 -19.00 -10.59
CA GLU A 181 17.48 -19.67 -10.16
C GLU A 181 17.45 -20.06 -8.67
N GLN A 182 16.95 -19.14 -7.84
CA GLN A 182 16.76 -19.38 -6.41
C GLN A 182 15.68 -20.45 -6.14
N ASP A 183 14.62 -20.48 -6.94
CA ASP A 183 13.53 -21.44 -6.81
C ASP A 183 13.99 -22.84 -7.22
N PHE A 184 14.73 -22.95 -8.32
CA PHE A 184 15.35 -24.19 -8.77
C PHE A 184 16.22 -24.79 -7.67
N TYR A 185 17.11 -24.00 -7.06
CA TYR A 185 17.91 -24.49 -5.94
C TYR A 185 17.04 -24.84 -4.73
N THR A 186 16.04 -24.02 -4.41
CA THR A 186 15.14 -24.26 -3.27
C THR A 186 14.37 -25.57 -3.39
N ILE A 187 13.93 -25.92 -4.60
CA ILE A 187 13.19 -27.15 -4.91
C ILE A 187 14.14 -28.36 -4.95
N THR A 188 15.25 -28.24 -5.66
CA THR A 188 16.11 -29.40 -5.98
C THR A 188 17.16 -29.71 -4.92
N LYS A 189 17.60 -28.70 -4.16
CA LYS A 189 18.71 -28.77 -3.18
C LYS A 189 20.04 -29.29 -3.75
N LEU A 190 20.19 -29.29 -5.08
CA LEU A 190 21.39 -29.79 -5.76
C LEU A 190 22.61 -28.93 -5.41
N GLN A 191 23.75 -29.57 -5.21
CA GLN A 191 25.00 -28.91 -4.86
C GLN A 191 25.88 -28.64 -6.11
N PRO A 192 26.70 -27.57 -6.10
CA PRO A 192 26.89 -26.62 -5.01
C PRO A 192 25.75 -25.58 -4.91
N SER A 193 25.39 -25.20 -3.69
CA SER A 193 24.47 -24.07 -3.45
C SER A 193 25.00 -22.79 -4.07
N PRO A 194 24.25 -22.12 -4.96
CA PRO A 194 24.54 -20.74 -5.33
C PRO A 194 24.46 -19.85 -4.08
N ARG A 195 25.19 -18.73 -4.11
CA ARG A 195 25.14 -17.72 -3.05
C ARG A 195 24.07 -16.69 -3.39
N PHE A 196 22.98 -16.66 -2.63
CA PHE A 196 21.92 -15.65 -2.77
C PHE A 196 22.09 -14.53 -1.73
N PRO A 197 21.82 -13.26 -2.09
CA PRO A 197 21.82 -12.17 -1.14
C PRO A 197 20.65 -12.29 -0.14
N SER A 198 20.84 -11.74 1.06
CA SER A 198 19.75 -11.63 2.03
C SER A 198 18.63 -10.76 1.47
N GLN A 199 17.39 -11.22 1.68
CA GLN A 199 16.20 -10.52 1.21
C GLN A 199 15.52 -9.68 2.31
N ILE A 200 16.11 -9.61 3.52
CA ILE A 200 15.50 -8.97 4.69
C ILE A 200 15.13 -7.49 4.47
N THR A 201 15.78 -6.84 3.51
CA THR A 201 15.50 -5.46 3.11
C THR A 201 14.07 -5.26 2.60
N VAL A 202 13.45 -6.27 1.95
CA VAL A 202 12.04 -6.18 1.52
C VAL A 202 11.10 -5.96 2.70
N ILE A 203 11.42 -6.57 3.84
CA ILE A 203 10.64 -6.45 5.08
C ILE A 203 10.75 -5.04 5.64
N SER A 204 11.98 -4.57 5.87
CA SER A 204 12.25 -3.23 6.39
C SER A 204 11.63 -2.14 5.51
N ASN A 205 11.81 -2.25 4.19
CA ASN A 205 11.28 -1.28 3.24
C ASN A 205 9.75 -1.32 3.19
N THR A 206 9.13 -2.49 3.33
CA THR A 206 7.66 -2.59 3.37
C THR A 206 7.09 -1.88 4.59
N ILE A 207 7.69 -2.05 5.76
CA ILE A 207 7.28 -1.33 6.98
C ILE A 207 7.43 0.18 6.76
N LEU A 208 8.58 0.64 6.26
CA LEU A 208 8.81 2.05 5.96
C LEU A 208 7.73 2.62 5.03
N THR A 209 7.48 1.97 3.89
CA THR A 209 6.45 2.40 2.94
C THR A 209 5.06 2.43 3.56
N SER A 210 4.71 1.45 4.40
CA SER A 210 3.45 1.47 5.15
C SER A 210 3.37 2.67 6.10
N THR A 211 4.47 3.06 6.77
CA THR A 211 4.46 4.27 7.60
C THR A 211 4.28 5.57 6.80
N LEU A 212 4.83 5.64 5.58
CA LEU A 212 4.66 6.79 4.68
C LEU A 212 3.20 6.90 4.22
N ILE A 213 2.58 5.78 3.86
CA ILE A 213 1.16 5.75 3.50
C ILE A 213 0.28 6.18 4.66
N LEU A 214 0.54 5.70 5.88
CA LEU A 214 -0.20 6.15 7.07
C LEU A 214 -0.04 7.65 7.29
N GLN A 215 1.19 8.18 7.20
CA GLN A 215 1.43 9.61 7.35
C GLN A 215 0.65 10.44 6.31
N ASP A 216 0.73 10.08 5.03
CA ASP A 216 0.03 10.81 3.97
C ASP A 216 -1.50 10.69 4.12
N SER A 217 -1.98 9.54 4.59
CA SER A 217 -3.40 9.34 4.91
C SER A 217 -3.88 10.31 5.98
N LEU A 218 -3.09 10.49 7.05
CA LEU A 218 -3.40 11.44 8.12
C LEU A 218 -3.36 12.88 7.59
N ASN A 219 -2.30 13.23 6.86
CA ASN A 219 -2.05 14.59 6.38
C ASN A 219 -3.11 15.08 5.37
N HIS A 220 -3.61 14.21 4.49
CA HIS A 220 -4.50 14.62 3.39
C HIS A 220 -5.99 14.39 3.67
N SER A 221 -6.32 13.63 4.72
CA SER A 221 -7.71 13.44 5.14
C SER A 221 -8.33 14.74 5.67
N SER A 222 -9.66 14.81 5.72
CA SER A 222 -10.40 15.96 6.28
C SER A 222 -10.58 15.87 7.81
N PHE A 223 -9.77 15.09 8.51
CA PHE A 223 -9.91 14.84 9.94
C PHE A 223 -8.80 15.50 10.75
N SER A 224 -9.13 15.97 11.95
CA SER A 224 -8.17 16.38 12.97
C SER A 224 -7.74 15.16 13.76
N TRP A 225 -6.58 14.59 13.42
CA TRP A 225 -6.02 13.42 14.10
C TRP A 225 -5.25 13.78 15.36
N ARG A 226 -5.23 12.87 16.34
CA ARG A 226 -4.41 13.04 17.54
C ARG A 226 -2.92 12.90 17.24
N ARG A 227 -2.10 13.80 17.82
CA ARG A 227 -0.64 13.85 17.68
C ARG A 227 0.07 12.50 17.89
N VAL A 228 -0.43 11.67 18.81
CA VAL A 228 0.17 10.37 19.14
C VAL A 228 0.30 9.42 17.94
N LEU A 229 -0.48 9.62 16.88
CA LEU A 229 -0.37 8.87 15.63
C LEU A 229 0.95 9.15 14.89
N TRP A 230 1.39 10.41 14.86
CA TRP A 230 2.70 10.78 14.31
C TRP A 230 3.83 10.30 15.22
N ASP A 231 3.68 10.41 16.55
CA ASP A 231 4.67 9.88 17.49
C ASP A 231 4.89 8.37 17.27
N PHE A 232 3.81 7.62 17.03
CA PHE A 232 3.90 6.20 16.71
C PHE A 232 4.62 5.93 15.39
N ILE A 233 4.26 6.66 14.32
CA ILE A 233 4.91 6.56 13.01
C ILE A 233 6.43 6.82 13.13
N ASP A 234 6.81 7.89 13.82
CA ASP A 234 8.21 8.26 14.01
C ASP A 234 8.96 7.24 14.85
N ASN A 235 8.34 6.70 15.89
CA ASN A 235 8.95 5.65 16.70
C ASN A 235 9.13 4.33 15.93
N VAL A 236 8.21 3.96 15.03
CA VAL A 236 8.41 2.79 14.14
C VAL A 236 9.59 3.04 13.20
N ARG A 237 9.73 4.26 12.67
CA ARG A 237 10.88 4.61 11.82
C ARG A 237 12.18 4.63 12.60
N ALA A 238 12.18 5.05 13.86
CA ALA A 238 13.33 4.94 14.75
C ALA A 238 13.73 3.46 14.95
N MET A 239 12.77 2.55 15.14
CA MET A 239 13.03 1.11 15.18
C MET A 239 13.75 0.61 13.92
N LEU A 240 13.29 1.03 12.73
CA LEU A 240 13.95 0.66 11.48
C LEU A 240 15.38 1.21 11.39
N ASP A 241 15.61 2.41 11.91
CA ASP A 241 16.89 3.09 11.81
C ASP A 241 17.95 2.57 12.79
N ASN A 242 17.56 2.34 14.05
CA ASN A 242 18.51 2.07 15.14
C ASN A 242 18.04 1.00 16.15
N GLY A 243 16.92 0.32 15.87
CA GLY A 243 16.39 -0.75 16.74
C GLY A 243 15.61 -0.27 17.96
N ASP A 244 15.34 1.03 18.08
CA ASP A 244 14.59 1.61 19.19
C ASP A 244 13.13 1.14 19.23
N VAL A 245 12.73 0.47 20.31
CA VAL A 245 11.40 -0.12 20.48
C VAL A 245 10.36 0.80 21.13
N ARG A 246 10.62 2.11 21.25
CA ARG A 246 9.65 3.11 21.78
C ARG A 246 8.29 3.09 21.10
N TYR A 247 8.19 2.52 19.88
CA TYR A 247 6.91 2.36 19.19
C TYR A 247 5.90 1.57 20.03
N GLN A 248 6.36 0.64 20.88
CA GLN A 248 5.53 -0.14 21.79
C GLN A 248 4.80 0.76 22.80
N VAL A 249 5.48 1.77 23.32
CA VAL A 249 4.91 2.75 24.26
C VAL A 249 3.86 3.62 23.57
N SER A 250 4.16 4.13 22.36
CA SER A 250 3.17 4.90 21.59
C SER A 250 1.99 4.04 21.12
N PHE A 251 2.22 2.76 20.84
CA PHE A 251 1.17 1.80 20.50
C PHE A 251 0.21 1.58 21.68
N GLU A 252 0.74 1.36 22.89
CA GLU A 252 -0.07 1.23 24.10
C GLU A 252 -0.93 2.49 24.34
N LYS A 253 -0.33 3.68 24.20
CA LYS A 253 -1.07 4.95 24.29
C LYS A 253 -2.17 5.05 23.26
N LEU A 254 -1.92 4.64 22.01
CA LEU A 254 -2.94 4.61 20.96
C LEU A 254 -4.08 3.65 21.31
N ALA A 255 -3.77 2.46 21.83
CA ALA A 255 -4.77 1.48 22.21
C ALA A 255 -5.67 1.98 23.35
N ILE A 256 -5.09 2.63 24.37
CA ILE A 256 -5.83 3.28 25.46
C ILE A 256 -6.71 4.39 24.90
N LEU A 257 -6.12 5.31 24.13
CA LEU A 257 -6.85 6.44 23.55
C LEU A 257 -7.98 5.98 22.63
N PHE A 258 -7.79 4.95 21.81
CA PHE A 258 -8.82 4.41 20.92
C PHE A 258 -10.00 3.79 21.68
N LYS A 259 -9.73 3.22 22.86
CA LYS A 259 -10.76 2.61 23.72
C LYS A 259 -11.53 3.67 24.51
N GLU A 260 -10.83 4.67 25.04
CA GLU A 260 -11.40 5.64 25.98
C GLU A 260 -11.91 6.91 25.27
N HIS A 261 -11.38 7.21 24.09
CA HIS A 261 -11.63 8.42 23.33
C HIS A 261 -11.66 8.14 21.81
N ASP A 262 -12.02 9.14 21.01
CA ASP A 262 -11.84 9.07 19.55
C ASP A 262 -10.43 9.50 19.16
N LEU A 263 -9.86 8.87 18.12
CA LEU A 263 -8.52 9.21 17.59
C LEU A 263 -8.53 10.42 16.64
N CYS A 264 -9.72 10.85 16.23
CA CYS A 264 -9.93 12.02 15.39
C CYS A 264 -11.28 12.66 15.62
N GLU A 265 -11.42 13.88 15.10
CA GLU A 265 -12.69 14.58 14.93
C GLU A 265 -12.78 15.06 13.48
N PRO A 266 -13.97 15.11 12.86
CA PRO A 266 -14.13 15.75 11.55
C PRO A 266 -13.71 17.22 11.63
N ASN A 267 -12.96 17.71 10.63
CA ASN A 267 -12.72 19.15 10.55
C ASN A 267 -14.05 19.81 10.19
N ASN A 268 -14.62 20.55 11.14
CA ASN A 268 -15.70 21.50 10.87
C ASN A 268 -15.09 22.67 10.09
N ALA A 269 -14.92 22.49 8.78
CA ALA A 269 -14.62 23.57 7.86
C ALA A 269 -15.92 24.26 7.43
#